data_AF-A0A699WRS7-F1
#
_entry.id   AF-A0A699WRS7-F1
#
_cell.length_a   1.000
_cell.length_b   1.000
_cell.length_c   1.000
_cell.angle_alpha   90.00
_cell.angle_beta   90.00
_cell.angle_gamma   90.00
#
_symmetry.space_group_name_H-M   'P 1'
#
loop_
_entity.id
_entity.type
_entity.pdbx_description
1 polymer ?
#
loop_
_entity_poly.entity_id
_entity_poly.type
_entity_poly.pdbx_seq_one_letter_code
_entity_poly.pdbx_strand_id
1 'polypeptide(L)'
;GSLQRSADSLDVTFVVTDFNKSVTITYRGILPDLFREGQGIVALGKLNADGVVVADEVLAKHDEKYMPPEVTKALKDSGQSAPGASAQPGALPEKQG
;
A
#
# COMPACT_ATOMS: atom_id res chain seq x y z
N GLY A 1 -0.41 -4.15 16.91
CA GLY A 1 -0.93 -3.29 15.86
C GLY A 1 -2.06 -2.40 16.33
N SER A 2 -2.27 -1.25 15.68
CA SER A 2 -3.33 -0.29 16.00
C SER A 2 -4.69 -0.65 15.41
N LEU A 3 -4.76 -1.67 14.54
CA LEU A 3 -6.02 -2.12 13.94
C LEU A 3 -6.83 -3.02 14.88
N GLN A 4 -8.02 -2.58 15.24
CA GLN A 4 -9.06 -3.35 15.92
C GLN A 4 -10.21 -3.65 14.95
N ARG A 5 -10.71 -4.88 14.99
CA ARG A 5 -11.90 -5.31 14.25
C ARG A 5 -12.97 -5.73 15.24
N SER A 6 -14.22 -5.37 14.96
CA SER A 6 -15.37 -5.91 15.68
C SER A 6 -15.49 -7.42 15.46
N ALA A 7 -15.97 -8.14 16.47
CA ALA A 7 -16.24 -9.58 16.37
C ALA A 7 -17.57 -9.86 15.62
N ASP A 8 -18.51 -8.92 15.71
CA ASP A 8 -19.90 -9.12 15.32
C ASP A 8 -20.31 -8.24 14.12
N SER A 9 -19.42 -7.36 13.65
CA SER A 9 -19.68 -6.44 12.55
C SER A 9 -18.45 -6.18 11.68
N LEU A 10 -18.64 -5.50 10.55
CA LEU A 10 -17.56 -5.03 9.68
C LEU A 10 -16.92 -3.72 10.17
N ASP A 11 -17.17 -3.35 11.43
CA ASP A 11 -16.60 -2.14 12.01
C ASP A 11 -15.13 -2.38 12.33
N VAL A 12 -14.28 -1.47 11.87
CA VAL A 12 -12.85 -1.45 12.13
C VAL A 12 -12.43 -0.09 12.64
N THR A 13 -11.50 -0.10 13.58
CA THR A 13 -10.90 1.09 14.16
C THR A 13 -9.39 0.97 14.04
N PHE A 14 -8.72 2.02 13.60
CA PHE A 14 -7.27 2.05 13.52
C PHE A 14 -6.75 3.47 13.67
N VAL A 15 -5.46 3.59 14.01
CA VAL A 15 -4.80 4.89 14.19
C VAL A 15 -3.88 5.15 13.02
N VAL A 16 -3.99 6.35 12.44
CA VAL A 16 -3.10 6.87 11.40
C VAL A 16 -2.27 8.01 11.99
N THR A 17 -1.00 8.08 11.61
CA THR A 17 -0.09 9.12 12.09
C THR A 17 0.74 9.70 10.95
N ASP A 18 1.06 10.99 11.07
CA ASP A 18 2.05 11.69 10.26
C ASP A 18 3.42 11.81 10.98
N PHE A 19 3.64 10.97 12.00
CA PHE A 19 4.77 10.99 12.96
C PHE A 19 4.79 12.15 13.95
N ASN A 20 3.91 13.15 13.83
CA ASN A 20 3.79 14.25 14.78
C ASN A 20 2.48 14.18 15.57
N LYS A 21 1.39 13.78 14.92
CA LYS A 21 0.06 13.61 15.47
C LYS A 21 -0.53 12.28 15.05
N SER A 22 -1.49 11.83 15.84
CA SER A 22 -2.23 10.58 15.60
C SER A 22 -3.71 10.90 15.54
N VAL A 23 -4.41 10.28 14.58
CA VAL A 23 -5.84 10.43 14.38
C VAL A 23 -6.46 9.04 14.38
N THR A 24 -7.56 8.90 15.13
CA THR A 24 -8.34 7.67 15.15
C THR A 24 -9.30 7.68 13.95
N ILE A 25 -9.28 6.59 13.19
CA ILE A 25 -10.19 6.35 12.08
C ILE A 25 -11.14 5.22 12.47
N THR A 26 -12.42 5.41 12.21
CA THR A 26 -13.45 4.36 12.25
C THR A 26 -13.98 4.15 10.85
N TYR A 27 -14.13 2.89 10.43
CA TYR A 27 -14.60 2.52 9.10
C TYR A 27 -15.51 1.30 9.21
N ARG A 28 -16.58 1.26 8.42
CA ARG A 28 -17.46 0.09 8.33
C ARG A 28 -17.33 -0.53 6.95
N GLY A 29 -16.60 -1.63 6.85
CA GLY A 29 -16.41 -2.32 5.59
C GLY A 29 -15.17 -3.20 5.54
N ILE A 30 -14.88 -3.68 4.34
CA ILE A 30 -13.69 -4.48 4.07
C ILE A 30 -12.54 -3.53 3.73
N LEU A 31 -11.42 -3.66 4.44
CA LEU A 31 -10.20 -2.92 4.13
C LEU A 31 -9.53 -3.53 2.88
N PRO A 32 -8.87 -2.72 2.04
CA PRO A 32 -8.11 -3.23 0.89
C PRO A 32 -7.03 -4.24 1.32
N ASP A 33 -6.70 -5.19 0.45
CA ASP A 33 -5.68 -6.22 0.73
C ASP A 33 -4.29 -5.64 1.04
N LEU A 34 -4.00 -4.46 0.49
CA LEU A 34 -2.76 -3.71 0.72
C LEU A 34 -2.77 -2.89 2.01
N PHE A 35 -3.86 -2.91 2.80
CA PHE A 35 -3.88 -2.26 4.09
C PHE A 35 -3.02 -3.03 5.09
N ARG A 36 -1.87 -2.46 5.48
CA ARG A 36 -0.97 -3.03 6.48
C ARG A 36 -0.35 -1.94 7.35
N GLU A 37 0.08 -2.35 8.54
CA GLU A 37 0.79 -1.44 9.44
C GLU A 37 2.10 -0.97 8.83
N GLY A 38 2.43 0.32 9.01
CA GLY A 38 3.64 0.91 8.46
C GLY A 38 3.54 1.31 6.98
N GLN A 39 2.43 1.05 6.29
CA GLN A 39 2.18 1.56 4.94
C GLN A 39 1.29 2.81 4.98
N GLY A 40 1.51 3.71 4.02
CA GLY A 40 0.69 4.91 3.87
C GLY A 40 -0.71 4.57 3.35
N ILE A 41 -1.73 5.23 3.90
CA ILE A 41 -3.12 5.08 3.46
C ILE A 41 -3.77 6.46 3.35
N VAL A 42 -4.88 6.55 2.60
CA VAL A 42 -5.75 7.71 2.52
C VAL A 42 -7.14 7.29 3.00
N ALA A 43 -7.67 8.00 3.99
CA ALA A 43 -9.04 7.80 4.47
C ALA A 43 -9.87 9.03 4.14
N LEU A 44 -11.03 8.84 3.52
CA LEU A 44 -11.98 9.90 3.21
C LEU A 44 -13.22 9.72 4.07
N GLY A 45 -13.70 10.81 4.66
CA GLY A 45 -14.89 10.80 5.50
C GLY A 45 -15.06 12.10 6.29
N LYS A 46 -15.70 12.00 7.45
CA LYS A 46 -16.07 13.16 8.28
C LYS A 46 -15.39 13.10 9.64
N LEU A 47 -14.81 14.22 10.05
CA LEU A 47 -14.30 14.38 11.41
C LEU A 47 -15.48 14.67 12.35
N ASN A 48 -15.62 13.89 13.42
CA ASN A 48 -16.64 14.10 14.45
C ASN A 48 -16.13 15.03 15.56
N ALA A 49 -17.02 15.36 16.53
CA ALA A 49 -16.69 16.25 17.64
C ALA A 49 -15.62 15.68 18.59
N ASP A 50 -15.43 14.36 18.60
CA ASP A 50 -14.44 13.66 19.43
C ASP A 50 -13.05 13.60 18.76
N GLY A 51 -12.88 14.20 17.59
CA GLY A 51 -11.63 14.15 16.83
C GLY A 51 -11.37 12.82 16.12
N VAL A 52 -12.41 11.99 15.95
CA VAL A 52 -12.37 10.73 15.23
C VAL A 52 -12.88 10.94 13.80
N VAL A 53 -12.17 10.41 12.81
CA VAL A 53 -12.66 10.39 11.44
C VAL A 53 -13.55 9.17 11.26
N VAL A 54 -14.81 9.41 10.91
CA VAL A 54 -15.73 8.40 10.41
C VAL A 54 -15.52 8.31 8.91
N ALA A 55 -14.76 7.31 8.48
CA ALA A 55 -14.39 7.11 7.09
C ALA A 55 -15.54 6.44 6.32
N ASP A 56 -15.82 6.98 5.14
CA ASP A 56 -16.68 6.38 4.13
C ASP A 56 -15.86 5.53 3.14
N GLU A 57 -14.57 5.85 2.98
CA GLU A 57 -13.66 5.16 2.06
C GLU A 57 -12.23 5.09 2.62
N VAL A 58 -11.55 3.96 2.40
CA VAL A 58 -10.15 3.74 2.78
C VAL A 58 -9.37 3.20 1.58
N LEU A 59 -8.34 3.93 1.18
CA LEU A 59 -7.46 3.58 0.08
C LEU A 59 -6.06 3.31 0.63
N ALA A 60 -5.49 2.15 0.31
CA ALA A 60 -4.08 1.89 0.59
C ALA A 60 -3.22 2.52 -0.50
N LYS A 61 -2.12 3.19 -0.12
CA LYS A 61 -1.16 3.70 -1.11
C LYS A 61 -0.55 2.49 -1.84
N HIS A 62 -0.63 2.50 -3.16
CA HIS A 62 0.04 1.51 -4.01
C HIS A 62 1.55 1.80 -4.01
N ASP A 63 2.38 0.76 -3.91
CA ASP A 63 3.83 0.91 -4.06
C ASP A 63 4.14 1.63 -5.38
N GLU A 64 5.04 2.61 -5.33
CA GLU A 64 5.44 3.54 -6.41
C GLU A 64 6.09 2.82 -7.61
N LYS A 65 5.32 1.99 -8.31
CA LYS A 65 5.66 1.51 -9.66
C LYS A 65 4.54 1.82 -10.64
N TYR A 66 4.09 3.08 -10.60
CA TYR A 66 3.33 3.63 -11.72
C TYR A 66 4.29 3.90 -12.87
N MET A 67 4.39 2.96 -13.81
CA MET A 67 4.93 3.19 -15.15
C MET A 67 3.74 3.53 -16.06
N PRO A 68 3.54 4.81 -16.44
CA PRO A 68 2.52 5.13 -17.42
C PRO A 68 2.79 4.33 -18.71
N PRO A 69 1.76 3.83 -19.39
CA PRO A 69 1.93 3.04 -20.61
C PRO A 69 2.73 3.78 -21.70
N GLU A 70 2.73 5.12 -21.66
CA GLU A 70 3.57 5.98 -22.51
C GLU A 70 5.07 5.77 -22.28
N VAL A 71 5.49 5.61 -21.01
CA VAL A 71 6.88 5.34 -20.63
C VAL A 71 7.29 3.94 -21.06
N THR A 72 6.37 2.96 -20.98
CA THR A 72 6.62 1.60 -21.47
C THR A 72 6.79 1.55 -22.98
N LYS A 73 6.05 2.36 -23.75
CA LYS A 73 6.22 2.47 -25.21
C LYS A 73 7.56 3.13 -25.56
N ALA A 74 7.90 4.23 -24.91
CA ALA A 74 9.16 4.95 -25.15
C ALA A 74 10.40 4.08 -24.84
N LEU A 75 10.35 3.24 -23.80
CA LEU A 75 11.43 2.31 -23.45
C LEU A 75 11.58 1.16 -24.47
N LYS A 76 10.46 0.68 -25.03
CA LYS A 76 10.47 -0.38 -26.06
C LYS A 76 11.00 0.14 -27.41
N ASP A 77 10.65 1.37 -27.77
CA ASP A 77 11.11 2.00 -29.02
C ASP A 77 12.59 2.44 -28.96
N SER A 78 13.14 2.67 -27.76
CA SER A 78 14.54 3.09 -27.55
C SER A 78 15.52 1.95 -27.29
N GLY A 79 15.06 0.68 -27.27
CA GLY A 79 15.94 -0.48 -27.15
C GLY A 79 16.70 -0.62 -25.83
N GLN A 80 16.33 0.12 -24.78
CA GLN A 80 16.96 0.03 -23.46
C GLN A 80 16.15 -0.86 -22.52
N SER A 81 16.71 -2.02 -22.19
CA SER A 81 16.20 -2.94 -21.17
C SER A 81 16.06 -2.23 -19.82
N ALA A 82 14.91 -2.38 -19.17
CA ALA A 82 14.62 -1.76 -17.88
C ALA A 82 15.65 -2.14 -16.79
N PRO A 83 16.10 -1.21 -15.94
CA PRO A 83 16.86 -1.57 -14.74
C PRO A 83 15.89 -2.17 -13.72
N GLY A 84 16.04 -3.46 -13.44
CA GLY A 84 15.20 -4.14 -12.43
C GLY A 84 14.98 -5.64 -12.60
N ALA A 85 15.66 -6.31 -13.55
CA ALA A 85 15.79 -7.76 -13.49
C ALA A 85 16.80 -8.10 -12.38
N SER A 86 16.28 -8.39 -11.19
CA SER A 86 16.96 -9.02 -10.08
C SER A 86 17.91 -10.12 -10.58
N ALA A 87 19.21 -9.90 -10.39
CA ALA A 87 20.21 -10.96 -10.41
C ALA A 87 19.85 -11.95 -9.29
N GLN A 88 19.41 -13.14 -9.67
CA GLN A 88 19.50 -14.33 -8.82
C GLN A 88 20.80 -15.04 -9.19
N PRO A 89 21.83 -15.10 -8.33
CA PRO A 89 22.90 -16.05 -8.48
C PRO A 89 22.51 -17.33 -7.73
N GLY A 90 21.99 -18.32 -8.46
CA GLY A 90 21.68 -19.65 -7.94
C GLY A 90 22.18 -20.77 -8.86
N ALA A 91 23.36 -21.31 -8.51
CA ALA A 91 23.87 -22.68 -8.76
C ALA A 91 24.04 -23.26 -10.20
N LEU A 92 25.33 -23.35 -10.63
CA LEU A 92 26.12 -24.52 -11.13
C LEU A 92 25.58 -25.40 -12.30
N PRO A 93 26.44 -25.90 -13.24
CA PRO A 93 27.61 -26.71 -12.90
C PRO A 93 28.91 -26.44 -13.68
N GLU A 94 29.94 -27.10 -13.16
CA GLU A 94 31.34 -27.09 -13.53
C GLU A 94 31.61 -27.55 -14.98
N LYS A 95 32.65 -26.97 -15.57
CA LYS A 95 33.21 -27.31 -16.88
C LYS A 95 34.25 -28.42 -16.71
N GLN A 96 34.16 -29.50 -17.50
CA GLN A 96 35.36 -30.24 -17.88
C GLN A 96 35.21 -30.86 -19.27
N GLY A 97 36.22 -30.60 -20.11
CA GLY A 97 36.34 -31.02 -21.50
C GLY A 97 37.08 -29.98 -22.31
#